data_AF-A0A2E5B672-F1
#
_entry.id   AF-A0A2E5B672-F1
#
_cell.length_a   1.000
_cell.length_b   1.000
_cell.length_c   1.000
_cell.angle_alpha   90.00
_cell.angle_beta   90.00
_cell.angle_gamma   90.00
#
_symmetry.space_group_name_H-M   'P 1'
#
loop_
_entity.id
_entity.type
_entity.pdbx_description
1 polymer ?
#
loop_
_entity_poly.entity_id
_entity_poly.type
_entity_poly.pdbx_seq_one_letter_code
_entity_poly.pdbx_strand_id
1 'polypeptide(L)'
;MTNSSLNETLAQAEAMGLELSEDGKSWIPIKVSDANLSTENRTELVMDYERMKERNYQLLNYFGLFLLILSSFCYLAHNLAIAKDGESWDAFLFHIFLKGFLSFSVIFLIVVNISYLLSNLSAQTSEHDYFWAKCKIVVVSFILLGVWTYNSCFFFTSNTC
;
A
#
# COMPACT_ATOMS: atom_id res chain seq x y z
N MET A 1 -31.82 -37.75 -13.45
CA MET A 1 -31.79 -36.28 -13.45
C MET A 1 -30.77 -35.86 -12.41
N THR A 2 -29.79 -35.07 -12.81
CA THR A 2 -28.56 -34.77 -12.07
C THR A 2 -28.82 -33.77 -10.94
N ASN A 3 -28.49 -34.13 -9.70
CA ASN A 3 -28.66 -33.33 -8.49
C ASN A 3 -27.96 -31.95 -8.52
N SER A 4 -27.06 -31.70 -9.48
CA SER A 4 -26.31 -30.43 -9.55
C SER A 4 -27.17 -29.25 -9.99
N SER A 5 -28.17 -29.45 -10.87
CA SER A 5 -29.01 -28.35 -11.34
C SER A 5 -29.94 -27.82 -10.24
N LEU A 6 -30.40 -28.71 -9.36
CA LEU A 6 -31.32 -28.37 -8.27
C LEU A 6 -30.64 -27.50 -7.21
N ASN A 7 -29.40 -27.82 -6.86
CA ASN A 7 -28.60 -27.02 -5.92
C ASN A 7 -28.26 -25.63 -6.48
N GLU A 8 -27.96 -25.53 -7.78
CA GLU A 8 -27.75 -24.24 -8.43
C GLU A 8 -29.02 -23.39 -8.45
N THR A 9 -30.18 -24.03 -8.71
CA THR A 9 -31.47 -23.33 -8.73
C THR A 9 -31.86 -22.84 -7.33
N LEU A 10 -31.57 -23.63 -6.29
CA LEU A 10 -31.78 -23.25 -4.89
C LEU A 10 -30.85 -22.09 -4.47
N ALA A 11 -29.56 -22.17 -4.80
CA ALA A 11 -28.60 -21.11 -4.48
C ALA A 11 -28.94 -19.79 -5.20
N GLN A 12 -29.45 -19.88 -6.43
CA GLN A 12 -29.88 -18.70 -7.19
C GLN A 12 -31.17 -18.09 -6.64
N ALA A 13 -32.12 -18.90 -6.17
CA ALA A 13 -33.35 -18.43 -5.54
C ALA A 13 -33.10 -17.80 -4.16
N GLU A 14 -32.20 -18.39 -3.36
CA GLU A 14 -31.75 -17.85 -2.08
C GLU A 14 -31.06 -16.49 -2.25
N ALA A 15 -30.23 -16.34 -3.30
CA ALA A 15 -29.63 -15.06 -3.67
C ALA A 15 -30.66 -13.99 -4.08
N MET A 16 -31.86 -14.39 -4.51
CA MET A 16 -32.98 -13.50 -4.81
C MET A 16 -33.91 -13.26 -3.60
N GLY A 17 -33.58 -13.82 -2.43
CA GLY A 17 -34.37 -13.66 -1.20
C GLY A 17 -35.63 -14.52 -1.18
N LEU A 18 -35.64 -15.63 -1.90
CA LEU A 18 -36.76 -16.56 -1.99
C LEU A 18 -36.39 -17.90 -1.36
N GLU A 19 -37.29 -18.45 -0.54
CA GLU A 19 -37.20 -19.81 -0.02
C GLU A 19 -38.33 -20.67 -0.58
N LEU A 20 -38.10 -21.97 -0.67
CA LEU A 20 -39.14 -22.92 -1.08
C LEU A 20 -40.12 -23.07 0.10
N SER A 21 -41.42 -22.94 -0.16
CA SER A 21 -42.45 -23.14 0.86
C SER A 21 -42.42 -24.58 1.40
N GLU A 22 -42.92 -24.80 2.62
CA GLU A 22 -42.91 -26.12 3.28
C GLU A 22 -43.62 -27.22 2.47
N ASP A 23 -44.56 -26.84 1.60
CA ASP A 23 -45.25 -27.75 0.67
C ASP A 23 -44.46 -28.03 -0.62
N GLY A 24 -43.31 -27.38 -0.81
CA GLY A 24 -42.39 -27.53 -1.93
C GLY A 24 -42.91 -27.01 -3.27
N LYS A 25 -44.02 -26.26 -3.27
CA LYS A 25 -44.76 -25.90 -4.50
C LYS A 25 -44.63 -24.44 -4.90
N SER A 26 -44.21 -23.56 -4.00
CA SER A 26 -44.14 -22.14 -4.26
C SER A 26 -42.86 -21.52 -3.70
N TRP A 27 -42.41 -20.45 -4.33
CA TRP A 27 -41.34 -19.61 -3.80
C TRP A 27 -41.97 -18.53 -2.93
N ILE A 28 -41.58 -18.49 -1.67
CA ILE A 28 -42.03 -17.47 -0.72
C ILE A 28 -40.88 -16.51 -0.40
N PRO A 29 -41.15 -15.20 -0.23
CA PRO A 29 -40.13 -14.26 0.19
C PRO A 29 -39.63 -14.63 1.58
N ILE A 30 -38.30 -14.73 1.74
CA ILE A 30 -37.68 -14.89 3.06
C ILE A 30 -38.06 -13.66 3.88
N LYS A 31 -38.70 -13.87 5.04
CA LYS A 31 -39.10 -12.78 5.93
C LYS A 31 -37.86 -11.92 6.25
N VAL A 32 -37.98 -10.63 5.94
CA VAL A 32 -36.94 -9.60 5.74
C VAL A 32 -36.08 -9.27 6.99
N SER A 33 -36.07 -10.11 8.02
CA SER A 33 -35.21 -9.95 9.20
C SER A 33 -33.76 -10.34 8.90
N ASP A 34 -33.53 -11.49 8.27
CA ASP A 34 -32.18 -12.10 8.29
C ASP A 34 -31.32 -11.68 7.09
N ALA A 35 -31.94 -11.33 5.96
CA ALA A 35 -31.22 -10.83 4.78
C ALA A 35 -30.67 -9.40 4.99
N ASN A 36 -31.40 -8.56 5.72
CA ASN A 36 -30.96 -7.19 6.03
C ASN A 36 -29.86 -7.16 7.10
N LEU A 37 -29.94 -8.04 8.11
CA LEU A 37 -28.92 -8.18 9.15
C LEU A 37 -27.54 -8.59 8.60
N SER A 38 -27.51 -9.46 7.57
CA SER A 38 -26.25 -9.86 6.93
C SER A 38 -25.64 -8.74 6.07
N THR A 39 -26.49 -7.90 5.46
CA THR A 39 -26.06 -6.79 4.60
C THR A 39 -25.58 -5.60 5.44
N GLU A 40 -26.28 -5.29 6.55
CA GLU A 40 -25.92 -4.23 7.49
C GLU A 40 -24.58 -4.53 8.17
N ASN A 41 -24.37 -5.75 8.69
CA ASN A 41 -23.08 -6.19 9.25
C ASN A 41 -21.94 -6.15 8.22
N ARG A 42 -22.21 -6.49 6.95
CA ARG A 42 -21.20 -6.37 5.88
C ARG A 42 -20.82 -4.91 5.62
N THR A 43 -21.79 -4.01 5.65
CA THR A 43 -21.55 -2.59 5.37
C THR A 43 -20.76 -1.94 6.50
N GLU A 44 -21.05 -2.31 7.75
CA GLU A 44 -20.32 -1.84 8.93
C GLU A 44 -18.87 -2.34 8.94
N LEU A 45 -18.64 -3.63 8.62
CA LEU A 45 -17.28 -4.20 8.47
C LEU A 45 -16.45 -3.51 7.38
N VAL A 46 -17.07 -3.17 6.25
CA VAL A 46 -16.39 -2.46 5.15
C VAL A 46 -16.02 -1.04 5.60
N MET A 47 -16.92 -0.32 6.27
CA MET A 47 -16.64 1.03 6.78
C MET A 47 -15.53 1.03 7.85
N ASP A 48 -15.49 0.04 8.74
CA ASP A 48 -14.45 -0.06 9.75
C ASP A 48 -13.09 -0.43 9.15
N TYR A 49 -13.07 -1.28 8.12
CA TYR A 49 -11.86 -1.59 7.38
C TYR A 49 -11.29 -0.35 6.68
N GLU A 50 -12.13 0.47 6.03
CA GLU A 50 -11.68 1.70 5.38
C GLU A 50 -11.14 2.73 6.37
N ARG A 51 -11.77 2.88 7.55
CA ARG A 51 -11.24 3.76 8.61
C ARG A 51 -9.89 3.29 9.15
N MET A 52 -9.73 1.99 9.38
CA MET A 52 -8.45 1.44 9.85
C MET A 52 -7.35 1.61 8.80
N LYS A 53 -7.70 1.40 7.53
CA LYS A 53 -6.80 1.62 6.39
C LYS A 53 -6.33 3.08 6.31
N GLU A 54 -7.25 4.05 6.39
CA GLU A 54 -6.93 5.48 6.39
C GLU A 54 -5.98 5.87 7.53
N ARG A 55 -6.27 5.39 8.76
CA ARG A 55 -5.39 5.60 9.92
C ARG A 55 -3.99 5.04 9.70
N ASN A 56 -3.88 3.84 9.14
CA ASN A 56 -2.59 3.22 8.88
C ASN A 56 -1.78 4.01 7.84
N TYR A 57 -2.43 4.54 6.80
CA TYR A 57 -1.77 5.41 5.82
C TYR A 57 -1.28 6.71 6.45
N GLN A 58 -2.10 7.37 7.28
CA GLN A 58 -1.69 8.57 7.99
C GLN A 58 -0.48 8.30 8.89
N LEU A 59 -0.49 7.18 9.63
CA LEU A 59 0.62 6.79 10.49
C LEU A 59 1.90 6.49 9.69
N LEU A 60 1.79 5.78 8.56
CA LEU A 60 2.91 5.53 7.64
C LEU A 60 3.46 6.84 7.05
N ASN A 61 2.60 7.79 6.70
CA ASN A 61 3.01 9.08 6.16
C ASN A 61 3.73 9.91 7.23
N TYR A 62 3.21 9.96 8.47
CA TYR A 62 3.89 10.63 9.58
C TYR A 62 5.23 9.97 9.92
N PHE A 63 5.30 8.64 9.89
CA PHE A 63 6.55 7.91 10.08
C PHE A 63 7.56 8.23 8.97
N GLY A 64 7.12 8.28 7.71
CA GLY A 64 7.97 8.69 6.58
C GLY A 64 8.49 10.12 6.71
N LEU A 65 7.63 11.06 7.12
CA LEU A 65 8.00 12.45 7.38
C LEU A 65 9.01 12.55 8.52
N PHE A 66 8.81 11.78 9.60
CA PHE A 66 9.75 11.70 10.70
C PHE A 66 11.13 11.20 10.24
N LEU A 67 11.18 10.12 9.45
CA LEU A 67 12.43 9.61 8.88
C LEU A 67 13.11 10.65 7.98
N LEU A 68 12.35 11.39 7.18
CA LEU A 68 12.88 12.44 6.31
C LEU A 68 13.51 13.59 7.12
N ILE A 69 12.83 14.04 8.18
CA ILE A 69 13.34 15.11 9.05
C ILE A 69 14.58 14.63 9.78
N LEU A 70 14.54 13.42 10.35
CA LEU A 70 15.67 12.83 11.06
C LEU A 70 16.89 12.65 10.15
N SER A 71 16.70 12.07 8.97
CA SER A 71 17.78 11.89 7.99
C SER A 71 18.36 13.22 7.51
N SER A 72 17.51 14.23 7.27
CA SER A 72 17.96 15.58 6.90
C SER A 72 18.77 16.25 8.02
N PHE A 73 18.34 16.11 9.28
CA PHE A 73 19.06 16.65 10.42
C PHE A 73 20.42 15.96 10.60
N CYS A 74 20.47 14.63 10.51
CA CYS A 74 21.72 13.87 10.58
C CYS A 74 22.68 14.24 9.44
N TYR A 75 22.16 14.42 8.21
CA TYR A 75 22.95 14.86 7.07
C TYR A 75 23.52 16.26 7.28
N LEU A 76 22.72 17.21 7.77
CA LEU A 76 23.18 18.57 8.07
C LEU A 76 24.24 18.59 9.17
N ALA A 77 23.99 17.88 10.28
CA ALA A 77 24.92 17.79 11.41
C ALA A 77 26.27 17.20 10.98
N HIS A 78 26.25 16.20 10.11
CA HIS A 78 27.46 15.61 9.56
C HIS A 78 28.25 16.56 8.65
N ASN A 79 27.58 17.27 7.74
CA ASN A 79 28.25 18.27 6.90
C ASN A 79 28.87 19.40 7.73
N LEU A 80 28.20 19.82 8.82
CA LEU A 80 28.76 20.80 9.76
C LEU A 80 30.00 20.26 10.50
N ALA A 81 30.01 18.98 10.85
CA ALA A 81 31.17 18.34 11.47
C ALA A 81 32.36 18.24 10.50
N ILE A 82 32.13 17.80 9.25
CA ILE A 82 33.18 17.76 8.22
C ILE A 82 33.76 19.15 7.96
N ALA A 83 32.92 20.19 7.88
CA ALA A 83 33.36 21.56 7.66
C ALA A 83 34.28 22.08 8.76
N LYS A 84 34.20 21.52 9.98
CA LYS A 84 34.98 21.93 11.14
C LYS A 84 36.25 21.11 11.33
N ASP A 85 36.15 19.79 11.17
CA ASP A 85 37.20 18.84 11.59
C ASP A 85 37.91 18.16 10.40
N GLY A 86 37.47 18.42 9.16
CA GLY A 86 38.03 17.84 7.93
C GLY A 86 37.43 16.46 7.57
N GLU A 87 37.72 15.95 6.36
CA GLU A 87 37.28 14.63 5.94
C GLU A 87 38.20 13.51 6.44
N SER A 88 37.61 12.49 7.05
CA SER A 88 38.26 11.20 7.37
C SER A 88 37.56 10.07 6.63
N TRP A 89 38.22 8.91 6.49
CA TRP A 89 37.64 7.72 5.84
C TRP A 89 36.35 7.24 6.52
N ASP A 90 36.28 7.32 7.85
CA ASP A 90 35.06 6.96 8.61
C ASP A 90 33.93 7.96 8.37
N ALA A 91 34.26 9.26 8.28
CA ALA A 91 33.30 10.30 7.91
C ALA A 91 32.74 10.07 6.51
N PHE A 92 33.57 9.61 5.56
CA PHE A 92 33.13 9.29 4.21
C PHE A 92 32.12 8.12 4.15
N LEU A 93 32.40 7.01 4.83
CA LEU A 93 31.46 5.88 4.90
C LEU A 93 30.14 6.29 5.56
N PHE A 94 30.21 7.12 6.59
CA PHE A 94 29.04 7.68 7.25
C PHE A 94 28.25 8.62 6.33
N HIS A 95 28.91 9.42 5.49
CA HIS A 95 28.27 10.28 4.49
C HIS A 95 27.47 9.48 3.45
N ILE A 96 28.03 8.38 2.93
CA ILE A 96 27.33 7.48 2.01
C ILE A 96 26.07 6.92 2.68
N PHE A 97 26.21 6.44 3.92
CA PHE A 97 25.08 5.93 4.68
C PHE A 97 24.00 6.99 4.87
N LEU A 98 24.35 8.21 5.23
CA LEU A 98 23.40 9.30 5.44
C LEU A 98 22.67 9.69 4.16
N LYS A 99 23.38 9.77 3.02
CA LYS A 99 22.71 10.02 1.73
C LYS A 99 21.78 8.87 1.36
N GLY A 100 22.18 7.61 1.63
CA GLY A 100 21.33 6.45 1.40
C GLY A 100 20.08 6.45 2.27
N PHE A 101 20.23 6.81 3.55
CA PHE A 101 19.12 6.93 4.48
C PHE A 101 18.15 8.06 4.11
N LEU A 102 18.67 9.19 3.64
CA LEU A 102 17.86 10.30 3.11
C LEU A 102 17.08 9.85 1.87
N SER A 103 17.74 9.23 0.90
CA SER A 103 17.11 8.72 -0.31
C SER A 103 16.04 7.66 -0.02
N PHE A 104 16.32 6.75 0.92
CA PHE A 104 15.35 5.76 1.38
C PHE A 104 14.10 6.44 1.96
N SER A 105 14.29 7.47 2.80
CA SER A 105 13.18 8.20 3.43
C SER A 105 12.28 8.88 2.39
N VAL A 106 12.88 9.47 1.35
CA VAL A 106 12.14 10.08 0.23
C VAL A 106 11.39 9.02 -0.57
N ILE A 107 12.04 7.92 -0.95
CA ILE A 107 11.42 6.84 -1.72
C ILE A 107 10.28 6.20 -0.93
N PHE A 108 10.47 5.97 0.37
CA PHE A 108 9.45 5.45 1.26
C PHE A 108 8.20 6.34 1.24
N LEU A 109 8.36 7.66 1.39
CA LEU A 109 7.25 8.61 1.32
C LEU A 109 6.54 8.57 -0.04
N ILE A 110 7.30 8.53 -1.13
CA ILE A 110 6.73 8.41 -2.48
C ILE A 110 5.90 7.13 -2.59
N VAL A 111 6.44 6.00 -2.17
CA VAL A 111 5.74 4.70 -2.23
C VAL A 111 4.46 4.72 -1.40
N VAL A 112 4.48 5.28 -0.18
CA VAL A 112 3.29 5.40 0.67
C VAL A 112 2.22 6.26 -0.02
N ASN A 113 2.60 7.43 -0.53
CA ASN A 113 1.65 8.36 -1.17
C ASN A 113 1.08 7.80 -2.48
N ILE A 114 1.90 7.14 -3.33
CA ILE A 114 1.38 6.50 -4.54
C ILE A 114 0.51 5.29 -4.18
N SER A 115 0.87 4.51 -3.16
CA SER A 115 0.06 3.37 -2.70
C SER A 115 -1.32 3.82 -2.22
N TYR A 116 -1.39 4.97 -1.53
CA TYR A 116 -2.64 5.59 -1.13
C TYR A 116 -3.46 6.06 -2.35
N LEU A 117 -2.83 6.78 -3.29
CA LEU A 117 -3.47 7.23 -4.53
C LEU A 117 -4.05 6.07 -5.34
N LEU A 118 -3.28 4.99 -5.51
CA LEU A 118 -3.73 3.79 -6.21
C LEU A 118 -4.86 3.08 -5.46
N SER A 119 -4.80 3.02 -4.14
CA SER A 119 -5.87 2.48 -3.31
C SER A 119 -7.21 3.20 -3.55
N ASN A 120 -7.18 4.51 -3.73
CA ASN A 120 -8.39 5.29 -4.00
C ASN A 120 -8.86 5.14 -5.45
N LEU A 121 -7.95 4.92 -6.40
CA LEU A 121 -8.27 4.63 -7.80
C LEU A 121 -8.83 3.21 -8.01
N SER A 122 -8.40 2.23 -7.21
CA SER A 122 -8.85 0.84 -7.35
C SER A 122 -10.32 0.66 -6.98
N ALA A 123 -10.90 1.58 -6.21
CA ALA A 123 -12.35 1.63 -5.99
C ALA A 123 -13.14 1.91 -7.28
N GLN A 124 -12.47 2.36 -8.36
CA GLN A 124 -13.06 2.69 -9.66
C GLN A 124 -12.55 1.86 -10.84
N THR A 125 -11.56 0.97 -10.67
CA THR A 125 -10.87 0.29 -11.79
C THR A 125 -10.74 -1.22 -11.61
N SER A 126 -10.61 -1.95 -12.73
CA SER A 126 -10.54 -3.41 -12.77
C SER A 126 -9.34 -3.95 -11.97
N GLU A 127 -9.51 -5.10 -11.27
CA GLU A 127 -8.44 -5.72 -10.46
C GLU A 127 -7.12 -5.93 -11.22
N HIS A 128 -7.21 -6.14 -12.53
CA HIS A 128 -6.05 -6.39 -13.39
C HIS A 128 -5.18 -5.13 -13.57
N ASP A 129 -5.78 -3.96 -13.75
CA ASP A 129 -5.04 -2.70 -13.92
C ASP A 129 -4.34 -2.26 -12.62
N TYR A 130 -4.97 -2.57 -11.49
CA TYR A 130 -4.43 -2.29 -10.16
C TYR A 130 -3.16 -3.09 -9.83
N PHE A 131 -3.12 -4.37 -10.21
CA PHE A 131 -1.93 -5.21 -10.03
C PHE A 131 -0.73 -4.67 -10.83
N TRP A 132 -0.95 -4.31 -12.09
CA TRP A 132 0.10 -3.77 -12.94
C TRP A 132 0.62 -2.41 -12.46
N ALA A 133 -0.25 -1.58 -11.86
CA ALA A 133 0.16 -0.31 -11.28
C ALA A 133 1.10 -0.49 -10.07
N LYS A 134 0.80 -1.45 -9.17
CA LYS A 134 1.68 -1.79 -8.04
C LYS A 134 3.05 -2.31 -8.51
N CYS A 135 3.06 -3.23 -9.47
CA CYS A 135 4.31 -3.76 -10.04
C CYS A 135 5.16 -2.65 -10.66
N LYS A 136 4.55 -1.71 -11.40
CA LYS A 136 5.27 -0.56 -11.98
C LYS A 136 5.91 0.32 -10.92
N ILE A 137 5.24 0.60 -9.81
CA ILE A 137 5.81 1.43 -8.73
C ILE A 137 6.99 0.74 -8.07
N VAL A 138 6.88 -0.55 -7.80
CA VAL A 138 7.98 -1.34 -7.24
C VAL A 138 9.19 -1.28 -8.19
N VAL A 139 8.98 -1.53 -9.49
CA VAL A 139 10.02 -1.48 -10.50
C VAL A 139 10.66 -0.09 -10.60
N VAL A 140 9.85 0.98 -10.65
CA VAL A 140 10.35 2.36 -10.68
C VAL A 140 11.14 2.69 -9.42
N SER A 141 10.69 2.23 -8.25
CA SER A 141 11.40 2.44 -6.98
C SER A 141 12.76 1.75 -6.98
N PHE A 142 12.85 0.52 -7.50
CA PHE A 142 14.13 -0.19 -7.66
C PHE A 142 15.05 0.46 -8.69
N ILE A 143 14.52 0.96 -9.80
CA ILE A 143 15.30 1.68 -10.82
C ILE A 143 15.85 2.98 -10.23
N LEU A 144 15.04 3.76 -9.51
CA LEU A 144 15.50 4.99 -8.86
C LEU A 144 16.57 4.71 -7.80
N LEU A 145 16.41 3.64 -7.02
CA LEU A 145 17.43 3.20 -6.06
C LEU A 145 18.73 2.80 -6.77
N GLY A 146 18.63 2.04 -7.86
CA GLY A 146 19.78 1.61 -8.66
C GLY A 146 20.54 2.77 -9.31
N VAL A 147 19.83 3.71 -9.93
CA VAL A 147 20.40 4.94 -10.51
C VAL A 147 21.06 5.79 -9.44
N TRP A 148 20.45 5.91 -8.26
CA TRP A 148 21.03 6.63 -7.13
C TRP A 148 22.33 5.99 -6.63
N THR A 149 22.33 4.66 -6.48
CA THR A 149 23.51 3.89 -6.03
C THR A 149 24.64 4.01 -7.06
N TYR A 150 24.30 3.90 -8.35
CA TYR A 150 25.25 4.06 -9.45
C TYR A 150 25.87 5.46 -9.50
N ASN A 151 25.05 6.52 -9.42
CA ASN A 151 25.54 7.90 -9.42
C ASN A 151 26.42 8.19 -8.20
N SER A 152 26.06 7.67 -7.03
CA SER A 152 26.84 7.87 -5.81
C SER A 152 28.22 7.19 -5.89
N CYS A 153 28.30 6.01 -6.51
CA CYS A 153 29.58 5.33 -6.75
C CYS A 153 30.40 5.99 -7.87
N PHE A 154 29.76 6.37 -8.98
CA PHE A 154 30.45 6.92 -10.17
C PHE A 154 31.09 8.28 -9.88
N PHE A 155 30.37 9.18 -9.17
CA PHE A 155 30.88 10.50 -8.80
C PHE A 155 32.11 10.42 -7.87
N PHE A 156 32.27 9.31 -7.16
CA PHE A 156 33.43 9.08 -6.29
C PHE A 156 34.65 8.59 -7.10
N THR A 157 34.47 7.61 -7.98
CA THR A 157 35.57 7.13 -8.86
C THR A 157 36.15 8.22 -9.76
N SER A 158 35.38 9.26 -10.08
CA SER A 158 35.84 10.38 -10.90
C SER A 158 36.56 11.49 -10.12
N ASN A 159 36.38 11.60 -8.80
CA ASN A 159 36.97 12.67 -7.98
C ASN A 159 38.20 12.22 -7.16
N THR A 160 38.49 10.92 -7.13
CA THR A 160 39.66 10.35 -6.43
C THR A 160 40.81 9.95 -7.35
N CYS A 161 40.80 10.35 -8.62
CA CYS A 161 41.89 10.17 -9.59
C CYS A 161 42.57 11.49 -9.91
#